data_AF-A0A1Z4RY24-F1
#
_entry.id   AF-A0A1Z4RY24-F1
#
_cell.length_a   1.000
_cell.length_b   1.000
_cell.length_c   1.000
_cell.angle_alpha   90.00
_cell.angle_beta   90.00
_cell.angle_gamma   90.00
#
_symmetry.space_group_name_H-M   'P 1'
#
loop_
_entity.id
_entity.type
_entity.pdbx_description
1 polymer ?
#
loop_
_entity_poly.entity_id
_entity_poly.type
_entity_poly.pdbx_seq_one_letter_code
_entity_poly.pdbx_strand_id
1 'polypeptide(L)'
;MPSRKAKLLKTQKGKCNWCGLTFRQDDVLEVDHVIPKSKGGTDYYKNLQVLHRHCHDKKTSADGSHEPTFKPVKLPQGWYWERGMLIT
;
A
#
# COMPACT_ATOMS: atom_id res chain seq x y z
N MET A 1 8.99 -21.53 -6.26
CA MET A 1 7.73 -20.80 -6.56
C MET A 1 8.08 -19.36 -6.92
N PRO A 2 7.53 -18.76 -8.00
CA PRO A 2 7.79 -17.36 -8.32
C PRO A 2 7.29 -16.46 -7.18
N SER A 3 8.03 -15.41 -6.85
CA SER A 3 7.58 -14.43 -5.85
C SER A 3 6.29 -13.74 -6.33
N ARG A 4 5.49 -13.22 -5.38
CA ARG A 4 4.27 -12.46 -5.68
C ARG A 4 4.54 -11.35 -6.71
N LYS A 5 5.67 -10.63 -6.55
CA LYS A 5 6.13 -9.59 -7.48
C LYS A 5 6.41 -10.15 -8.88
N ALA A 6 7.09 -11.29 -9.00
CA ALA A 6 7.38 -11.92 -10.29
C ALA A 6 6.11 -12.32 -11.06
N LYS A 7 5.09 -12.85 -10.36
CA LYS A 7 3.80 -13.18 -10.98
C LYS A 7 3.10 -11.93 -11.52
N LEU A 8 3.02 -10.87 -10.71
CA LEU A 8 2.40 -9.60 -11.10
C LEU A 8 3.14 -8.94 -12.27
N LEU A 9 4.48 -8.93 -12.21
CA LEU A 9 5.31 -8.38 -13.28
C LEU A 9 5.08 -9.08 -14.62
N LYS A 10 4.97 -10.42 -14.60
CA LYS A 10 4.62 -11.21 -15.80
C LYS A 10 3.23 -10.86 -16.33
N THR A 11 2.23 -10.79 -15.47
CA THR A 11 0.85 -10.42 -15.84
C THR A 11 0.78 -9.01 -16.43
N GLN A 12 1.58 -8.08 -15.91
CA GLN A 12 1.69 -6.70 -16.39
C GLN A 12 2.63 -6.50 -17.58
N LYS A 13 3.17 -7.59 -18.15
CA LYS A 13 4.10 -7.56 -19.28
C LYS A 13 5.32 -6.66 -19.01
N GLY A 14 5.79 -6.65 -17.77
CA GLY A 14 6.94 -5.85 -17.36
C GLY A 14 6.67 -4.36 -17.23
N LYS A 15 5.42 -3.88 -17.28
CA LYS A 15 5.08 -2.45 -17.25
C LYS A 15 4.44 -2.03 -15.93
N CYS A 16 4.76 -0.81 -15.50
CA CYS A 16 4.06 -0.15 -14.40
C CYS A 16 2.67 0.28 -14.88
N ASN A 17 1.61 -0.15 -14.21
CA ASN A 17 0.23 0.19 -14.58
C ASN A 17 -0.11 1.67 -14.38
N TRP A 18 0.67 2.41 -13.57
CA TRP A 18 0.44 3.84 -13.33
C TRP A 18 1.07 4.73 -14.41
N CYS A 19 2.34 4.52 -14.73
CA CYS A 19 3.07 5.37 -15.70
C CYS A 19 3.25 4.74 -17.09
N GLY A 20 2.92 3.45 -17.27
CA GLY A 20 3.04 2.72 -18.54
C GLY A 20 4.46 2.33 -18.95
N LEU A 21 5.49 2.78 -18.22
CA LEU A 21 6.90 2.48 -18.50
C LEU A 21 7.27 1.05 -18.06
N THR A 22 8.24 0.46 -18.75
CA THR A 22 8.81 -0.86 -18.41
C THR A 22 9.73 -0.74 -17.19
N PHE A 23 9.63 -1.70 -16.27
CA PHE A 23 10.57 -1.83 -15.16
C PHE A 23 11.96 -2.23 -15.64
N ARG A 24 12.99 -1.64 -15.03
CA ARG A 24 14.41 -1.97 -15.20
C ARG A 24 14.91 -2.76 -14.00
N GLN A 25 16.12 -3.30 -14.12
CA GLN A 25 16.73 -4.15 -13.10
C GLN A 25 16.93 -3.41 -11.76
N ASP A 26 17.27 -2.12 -11.80
CA ASP A 26 17.52 -1.31 -10.61
C ASP A 26 16.25 -0.62 -10.06
N ASP A 27 15.09 -0.82 -10.69
CA ASP A 27 13.85 -0.25 -10.21
C ASP A 27 13.36 -0.96 -8.95
N VAL A 28 12.88 -0.17 -7.98
CA VAL A 28 12.18 -0.70 -6.81
C VAL A 28 10.70 -0.94 -7.18
N LEU A 29 10.32 -2.22 -7.25
CA LEU A 29 8.95 -2.67 -7.47
C LEU A 29 8.20 -2.76 -6.14
N GLU A 30 7.11 -2.01 -6.01
CA GLU A 30 6.19 -2.10 -4.88
C GLU A 30 4.89 -2.79 -5.27
N VAL A 31 4.35 -3.63 -4.39
CA VAL A 31 3.03 -4.24 -4.60
C VAL A 31 1.97 -3.28 -4.09
N ASP A 32 0.99 -2.99 -4.93
CA ASP A 32 -0.07 -2.04 -4.68
C ASP A 32 -1.45 -2.66 -4.93
N HIS A 33 -2.47 -2.14 -4.27
CA HIS A 33 -3.86 -2.50 -4.55
C HIS A 33 -4.47 -1.54 -5.56
N VAL A 34 -4.98 -2.06 -6.68
CA VAL A 34 -5.69 -1.26 -7.71
C VAL A 34 -6.82 -0.47 -7.08
N ILE A 35 -7.68 -1.15 -6.30
CA ILE A 35 -8.61 -0.51 -5.37
C ILE A 35 -7.97 -0.58 -3.98
N PRO A 36 -7.67 0.55 -3.31
CA PRO A 36 -7.06 0.54 -1.99
C PRO A 36 -7.89 -0.20 -0.93
N LYS A 37 -7.24 -0.79 0.08
CA LYS A 37 -7.94 -1.49 1.18
C LYS A 37 -8.92 -0.60 1.92
N SER A 38 -8.55 0.66 2.17
CA SER A 38 -9.42 1.67 2.79
C SER A 38 -10.71 1.95 2.01
N LYS A 39 -10.74 1.59 0.72
CA LYS A 39 -11.90 1.69 -0.18
C LYS A 39 -12.52 0.33 -0.51
N GLY A 40 -12.28 -0.70 0.30
CA GLY A 40 -12.84 -2.05 0.11
C GLY A 40 -12.02 -2.96 -0.81
N GLY A 41 -10.78 -2.58 -1.12
CA GLY A 41 -9.85 -3.40 -1.88
C GLY A 41 -9.53 -4.75 -1.22
N THR A 42 -9.48 -5.81 -2.03
CA THR A 42 -9.14 -7.16 -1.56
C THR A 42 -7.67 -7.51 -1.83
N ASP A 43 -7.13 -8.47 -1.08
CA ASP A 43 -5.77 -9.00 -1.30
C ASP A 43 -5.70 -10.07 -2.41
N TYR A 44 -6.76 -10.24 -3.20
CA TYR A 44 -6.77 -11.16 -4.34
C TYR A 44 -5.89 -10.64 -5.47
N TYR A 45 -5.18 -11.54 -6.17
CA TYR A 45 -4.29 -11.18 -7.28
C TYR A 45 -4.92 -10.30 -8.36
N LYS A 46 -6.24 -10.40 -8.58
CA LYS A 46 -6.97 -9.54 -9.53
C LYS A 46 -6.99 -8.05 -9.14
N ASN A 47 -6.80 -7.74 -7.86
CA ASN A 47 -6.75 -6.38 -7.31
C ASN A 47 -5.31 -5.96 -6.95
N LEU A 48 -4.31 -6.79 -7.22
CA LEU A 48 -2.92 -6.47 -6.95
C LEU A 48 -2.21 -6.07 -8.24
N GLN A 49 -1.28 -5.13 -8.12
CA GLN A 49 -0.39 -4.69 -9.18
C GLN A 49 1.02 -4.42 -8.63
N VAL A 50 2.00 -4.29 -9.52
CA VAL A 50 3.33 -3.75 -9.21
C VAL A 50 3.50 -2.37 -9.83
N LEU A 51 4.02 -1.42 -9.05
CA LEU A 51 4.31 -0.05 -9.45
C LEU A 51 5.77 0.30 -9.15
N HIS A 52 6.32 1.31 -9.82
CA HIS A 52 7.56 1.94 -9.35
C HIS A 52 7.29 2.59 -8.00
N ARG A 53 8.28 2.62 -7.09
CA ARG A 53 8.16 3.29 -5.78
C ARG A 53 7.55 4.70 -5.87
N HIS A 54 8.09 5.56 -6.74
CA HIS A 54 7.55 6.92 -6.91
C HIS A 54 6.14 6.96 -7.52
N CYS A 55 5.74 5.95 -8.29
CA CYS A 55 4.39 5.83 -8.84
C CYS A 55 3.41 5.39 -7.75
N HIS A 56 3.83 4.48 -6.89
CA HIS A 56 3.07 4.06 -5.72
C HIS A 56 2.77 5.27 -4.82
N ASP A 57 3.77 6.07 -4.47
CA ASP A 57 3.58 7.25 -3.62
C ASP A 57 2.60 8.26 -4.23
N LYS A 58 2.72 8.53 -5.55
CA LYS A 58 1.78 9.38 -6.29
C LYS A 58 0.35 8.82 -6.27
N LYS A 59 0.20 7.51 -6.48
CA LYS A 59 -1.10 6.85 -6.44
C LYS A 59 -1.71 6.92 -5.05
N THR A 60 -0.96 6.60 -3.99
CA THR A 60 -1.47 6.69 -2.60
C THR A 60 -1.96 8.09 -2.27
N SER A 61 -1.20 9.12 -2.69
CA SER A 61 -1.61 10.52 -2.53
C SER A 61 -2.87 10.85 -3.32
N ALA A 62 -2.99 10.40 -4.58
CA ALA A 62 -4.17 10.63 -5.42
C ALA A 62 -5.41 9.88 -4.90
N ASP A 63 -5.23 8.66 -4.40
CA ASP A 63 -6.30 7.82 -3.86
C ASP A 63 -6.76 8.29 -2.48
N GLY A 64 -5.95 9.09 -1.77
CA GLY A 64 -6.18 9.42 -0.35
C GLY A 64 -6.11 8.19 0.54
N SER A 65 -5.41 7.14 0.12
CA SER A 65 -5.39 5.84 0.80
C SER A 65 -4.21 5.68 1.75
N HIS A 66 -3.81 6.78 2.40
CA HIS A 66 -2.75 6.73 3.41
C HIS A 66 -3.21 5.81 4.55
N GLU A 67 -2.45 4.75 4.80
CA GLU A 67 -2.60 4.01 6.06
C GLU A 67 -2.18 4.96 7.19
N PRO A 68 -3.03 5.19 8.20
CA PRO A 68 -2.64 6.01 9.34
C PRO A 68 -1.43 5.37 10.02
N THR A 69 -0.34 6.14 10.14
CA THR A 69 0.89 5.70 10.83
C THR A 69 0.62 5.41 12.30
N PHE A 70 -0.41 6.05 12.87
CA PHE A 70 -0.91 5.80 14.20
C PHE A 70 -2.14 4.91 14.17
N LYS A 71 -1.99 3.68 14.64
CA LYS A 71 -3.14 2.83 15.01
C LYS A 71 -3.46 3.12 16.46
N PRO A 72 -4.61 3.77 16.79
CA PRO A 72 -4.96 4.02 18.18
C PRO A 72 -5.04 2.68 18.91
N VAL A 73 -4.21 2.52 19.94
CA VAL A 73 -4.29 1.38 20.85
C VAL A 73 -5.61 1.51 21.62
N LYS A 74 -6.41 0.44 21.65
CA LYS A 74 -7.57 0.39 22.56
C LYS A 74 -7.05 0.45 23.99
N LEU A 75 -7.30 1.56 24.67
CA LEU A 75 -6.92 1.72 26.07
C LEU A 75 -7.83 0.88 26.99
N PRO A 76 -7.32 0.35 28.10
CA PRO A 76 -8.15 -0.28 29.13
C PRO A 76 -9.20 0.68 29.70
N GLN A 77 -10.25 0.14 30.32
CA GLN A 77 -11.28 0.96 30.97
C GLN A 77 -10.67 1.81 32.10
N GLY A 78 -10.96 3.11 32.10
CA GLY A 78 -10.41 4.09 33.07
C GLY A 78 -9.24 4.91 32.54
N TRP A 79 -8.61 4.47 31.44
CA TRP A 79 -7.44 5.15 30.89
C TRP A 79 -7.85 6.27 29.93
N TYR A 80 -7.25 7.45 30.07
CA TYR A 80 -7.50 8.61 29.21
C TYR A 80 -6.25 9.46 28.99
N TRP A 81 -6.25 10.28 27.93
CA TRP A 81 -5.19 11.25 27.69
C TRP A 81 -5.56 12.59 28.31
N GLU A 82 -4.70 13.13 29.17
CA GLU A 82 -4.81 14.49 29.70
C GLU A 82 -3.49 15.23 29.43
N ARG A 83 -3.55 16.37 28.72
CA ARG A 83 -2.38 17.18 28.37
C ARG A 83 -1.21 16.39 27.74
N GLY A 84 -1.53 15.37 26.94
CA GLY A 84 -0.54 14.53 26.28
C GLY A 84 0.10 13.46 27.17
N MET A 85 -0.37 13.30 28.41
CA MET A 85 -0.01 12.22 29.32
C MET A 85 -1.13 11.19 29.39
N LEU A 86 -0.76 9.91 29.45
CA LEU A 86 -1.70 8.82 29.65
C LEU A 86 -1.97 8.68 31.15
N ILE A 87 -3.22 8.87 31.56
CA ILE A 87 -3.71 8.76 32.94
C ILE A 87 -4.46 7.43 33.08
N THR A 88 -4.37 6.80 34.26
CA THR A 88 -4.94 5.47 34.56
C THR A 88 -5.98 5.54 35.66
#